data_AF-A0A2V8X3S8-F1
#
_entry.id   AF-A0A2V8X3S8-F1
#
_cell.length_a   1.000
_cell.length_b   1.000
_cell.length_c   1.000
_cell.angle_alpha   90.00
_cell.angle_beta   90.00
_cell.angle_gamma   90.00
#
_symmetry.space_group_name_H-M   'P 1'
#
loop_
_entity.id
_entity.type
_entity.pdbx_description
1 polymer ?
#
loop_
_entity_poly.entity_id
_entity_poly.type
_entity_poly.pdbx_seq_one_letter_code
_entity_poly.pdbx_strand_id
1 'polypeptide(L)'
;MSTDPTPRKIALFGAFGIGNLGNECTLQAMIYNIRRRLPDAEISCICSGPEEIESRYGISAVPIRETPFRVQPLKNSGAIRLLRRIFIGIPTELYRWYKAVKMLKGSDMLVMTGTGMLGDFGILPFGLHYDILRWAIVARLCRCKLLFVSVGVGPIRNLLSRCFVKAALSFADYRSYRDTFSKHYLETVGFATNGDTVYPDLAFSLPQAIMPDNHVRDSQETVVGVGIMTYYNKPHTSASDETAYSDYIGKVAAFVMWLLEHQHTVRLIIGDAVYDKRVRQDLRRLLEKNEFKYEDRKIIDEPASSSDEVLSQLAATDVVVASRFHNVLLALMLTKLVVAISYHEKVDALMTGVGLKEFSQDIEHIDVDELIRQFMALEKNAGTLKPQLERRTEAYRKALDEQYDHIFTSI
;
A
#
# COMPACT_ATOMS: atom_id res chain seq x y z
N MET A 1 26.98 -2.77 -38.88
CA MET A 1 25.65 -3.25 -38.49
C MET A 1 25.45 -2.81 -37.05
N SER A 2 24.56 -1.84 -36.83
CA SER A 2 24.18 -1.40 -35.48
C SER A 2 23.43 -2.55 -34.80
N THR A 3 24.05 -3.21 -33.84
CA THR A 3 23.33 -4.11 -32.94
C THR A 3 22.69 -3.25 -31.88
N ASP A 4 21.54 -2.64 -32.19
CA ASP A 4 20.72 -2.06 -31.13
C ASP A 4 20.32 -3.21 -30.19
N PRO A 5 20.65 -3.14 -28.89
CA PRO A 5 20.26 -4.17 -27.95
C PRO A 5 18.73 -4.26 -27.94
N THR A 6 18.21 -5.47 -28.04
CA THR A 6 16.76 -5.69 -27.96
C THR A 6 16.22 -5.09 -26.66
N PRO A 7 15.14 -4.29 -26.70
CA PRO A 7 14.61 -3.65 -25.51
C PRO A 7 14.25 -4.68 -24.42
N ARG A 8 14.65 -4.39 -23.18
CA ARG A 8 14.42 -5.27 -22.03
C ARG A 8 12.92 -5.37 -21.74
N LYS A 9 12.44 -6.57 -21.44
CA LYS A 9 11.02 -6.85 -21.17
C LYS A 9 10.82 -7.12 -19.69
N ILE A 10 10.14 -6.19 -19.01
CA ILE A 10 9.95 -6.21 -17.56
C ILE A 10 8.46 -6.35 -17.25
N ALA A 11 8.10 -7.41 -16.54
CA ALA A 11 6.76 -7.63 -16.01
C ALA A 11 6.69 -7.20 -14.54
N LEU A 12 5.77 -6.29 -14.21
CA LEU A 12 5.48 -5.88 -12.84
C LEU A 12 4.35 -6.74 -12.28
N PHE A 13 4.40 -7.09 -10.99
CA PHE A 13 3.33 -7.84 -10.32
C PHE A 13 2.90 -7.12 -9.05
N GLY A 14 1.59 -7.00 -8.82
CA GLY A 14 1.04 -6.48 -7.57
C GLY A 14 -0.46 -6.16 -7.61
N ALA A 15 -1.04 -5.87 -6.45
CA ALA A 15 -2.47 -5.55 -6.31
C ALA A 15 -2.76 -4.09 -6.73
N PHE A 16 -2.67 -3.82 -8.03
CA PHE A 16 -2.87 -2.50 -8.64
C PHE A 16 -4.21 -2.39 -9.36
N GLY A 17 -4.66 -1.15 -9.61
CA GLY A 17 -5.89 -0.87 -10.37
C GLY A 17 -7.20 -1.15 -9.64
N ILE A 18 -7.18 -1.19 -8.29
CA ILE A 18 -8.35 -1.55 -7.46
C ILE A 18 -8.82 -0.41 -6.54
N GLY A 19 -8.35 0.81 -6.76
CA GLY A 19 -8.71 1.98 -5.95
C GLY A 19 -7.91 2.16 -4.65
N ASN A 20 -6.97 1.24 -4.35
CA ASN A 20 -5.99 1.43 -3.26
C ASN A 20 -4.89 2.40 -3.72
N LEU A 21 -5.01 3.66 -3.31
CA LEU A 21 -4.18 4.76 -3.78
C LEU A 21 -2.71 4.63 -3.35
N GLY A 22 -2.45 3.84 -2.31
CA GLY A 22 -1.11 3.54 -1.84
C GLY A 22 -0.34 2.56 -2.74
N ASN A 23 -0.97 1.43 -3.07
CA ASN A 23 -0.38 0.47 -4.02
C ASN A 23 -0.08 1.14 -5.35
N GLU A 24 -0.95 2.05 -5.76
CA GLU A 24 -0.80 2.85 -6.96
C GLU A 24 0.47 3.73 -6.94
N CYS A 25 0.78 4.35 -5.80
CA CYS A 25 2.04 5.09 -5.62
C CYS A 25 3.27 4.19 -5.81
N THR A 26 3.22 2.96 -5.31
CA THR A 26 4.35 2.02 -5.46
C THR A 26 4.56 1.59 -6.92
N LEU A 27 3.48 1.42 -7.69
CA LEU A 27 3.54 1.11 -9.12
C LEU A 27 4.08 2.31 -9.90
N GLN A 28 3.56 3.51 -9.65
CA GLN A 28 4.00 4.75 -10.29
C GLN A 28 5.50 5.00 -10.05
N ALA A 29 5.97 4.80 -8.82
CA ALA A 29 7.37 4.92 -8.46
C ALA A 29 8.26 3.90 -9.18
N MET A 30 7.83 2.63 -9.28
CA MET A 30 8.56 1.59 -10.01
C MET A 30 8.63 1.88 -11.52
N ILE A 31 7.51 2.25 -12.15
CA ILE A 31 7.47 2.60 -13.58
C ILE A 31 8.40 3.78 -13.87
N TYR A 32 8.34 4.83 -13.03
CA TYR A 32 9.23 5.99 -13.16
C TYR A 32 10.71 5.59 -13.10
N ASN A 33 11.08 4.79 -12.09
CA ASN A 33 12.48 4.41 -11.89
C ASN A 33 13.01 3.43 -12.94
N ILE A 34 12.14 2.57 -13.51
CA ILE A 34 12.48 1.76 -14.69
C ILE A 34 12.73 2.67 -15.89
N ARG A 35 11.78 3.54 -16.26
CA ARG A 35 11.92 4.43 -17.43
C ARG A 35 13.13 5.36 -17.32
N ARG A 36 13.49 5.80 -16.11
CA ARG A 36 14.69 6.62 -15.84
C ARG A 36 16.00 5.87 -16.13
N ARG A 37 16.07 4.56 -15.87
CA ARG A 37 17.30 3.76 -15.96
C ARG A 37 17.40 2.92 -17.23
N LEU A 38 16.25 2.48 -17.73
CA LEU A 38 16.08 1.62 -18.90
C LEU A 38 15.00 2.26 -19.80
N PRO A 39 15.32 3.36 -20.52
CA PRO A 39 14.33 4.13 -21.29
C PRO A 39 13.66 3.32 -22.39
N ASP A 40 14.37 2.34 -22.96
CA ASP A 40 13.86 1.47 -24.01
C ASP A 40 13.12 0.23 -23.48
N ALA A 41 13.00 0.05 -22.15
CA ALA A 41 12.36 -1.14 -21.60
C ALA A 41 10.86 -1.21 -21.94
N GLU A 42 10.42 -2.37 -22.42
CA GLU A 42 9.02 -2.73 -22.53
C GLU A 42 8.49 -3.13 -21.15
N ILE A 43 7.56 -2.34 -20.61
CA ILE A 43 6.93 -2.61 -19.31
C ILE A 43 5.56 -3.24 -19.54
N SER A 44 5.28 -4.31 -18.80
CA SER A 44 3.94 -4.92 -18.69
C SER A 44 3.56 -5.13 -17.23
N CYS A 45 2.28 -5.34 -16.95
CA CYS A 45 1.77 -5.46 -15.58
C CYS A 45 0.86 -6.67 -15.38
N ILE A 46 1.07 -7.41 -14.30
CA ILE A 46 0.25 -8.51 -13.82
C ILE A 46 -0.44 -8.03 -12.54
N CYS A 47 -1.71 -7.64 -12.63
CA CYS A 47 -2.38 -6.91 -11.55
C CYS A 47 -3.82 -7.31 -11.31
N SER A 48 -4.46 -6.71 -10.30
CA SER A 48 -5.85 -7.02 -9.95
C SER A 48 -6.87 -6.26 -10.83
N GLY A 49 -6.54 -5.05 -11.29
CA GLY A 49 -7.38 -4.23 -12.17
C GLY A 49 -6.64 -3.82 -13.45
N PRO A 50 -6.51 -4.72 -14.45
CA PRO A 50 -5.74 -4.46 -15.67
C PRO A 50 -6.28 -3.28 -16.50
N GLU A 51 -7.59 -3.11 -16.60
CA GLU A 51 -8.19 -2.03 -17.42
C GLU A 51 -7.79 -0.64 -16.91
N GLU A 52 -7.73 -0.47 -15.59
CA GLU A 52 -7.28 0.78 -14.95
C GLU A 52 -5.80 1.06 -15.25
N ILE A 53 -4.96 0.02 -15.18
CA ILE A 53 -3.52 0.16 -15.44
C ILE A 53 -3.24 0.48 -16.91
N GLU A 54 -3.94 -0.16 -17.84
CA GLU A 54 -3.83 0.13 -19.27
C GLU A 54 -4.25 1.57 -19.57
N SER A 55 -5.40 2.00 -19.04
CA SER A 55 -5.92 3.35 -19.20
C SER A 55 -4.96 4.42 -18.66
N ARG A 56 -4.41 4.21 -17.46
CA ARG A 56 -3.61 5.22 -16.75
C ARG A 56 -2.16 5.30 -17.22
N TYR A 57 -1.51 4.16 -17.48
CA TYR A 57 -0.06 4.12 -17.75
C TYR A 57 0.29 3.80 -19.20
N GLY A 58 -0.68 3.37 -20.01
CA GLY A 58 -0.46 2.96 -21.40
C GLY A 58 0.45 1.73 -21.52
N ILE A 59 0.50 0.87 -20.50
CA ILE A 59 1.27 -0.38 -20.49
C ILE A 59 0.32 -1.57 -20.58
N SER A 60 0.73 -2.65 -21.25
CA SER A 60 -0.09 -3.87 -21.33
C SER A 60 -0.28 -4.48 -19.94
N ALA A 61 -1.53 -4.82 -19.59
CA ALA A 61 -1.82 -5.42 -18.30
C ALA A 61 -2.66 -6.71 -18.42
N VAL A 62 -2.40 -7.67 -17.53
CA VAL A 62 -3.14 -8.93 -17.43
C VAL A 62 -3.56 -9.18 -15.98
N PRO A 63 -4.69 -9.88 -15.75
CA PRO A 63 -5.13 -10.19 -14.39
C PRO A 63 -4.18 -11.19 -13.71
N ILE A 64 -3.87 -10.98 -12.42
CA ILE A 64 -3.13 -11.94 -11.57
C ILE A 64 -3.78 -13.33 -11.64
N ARG A 65 -5.12 -13.35 -11.64
CA ARG A 65 -5.95 -14.53 -11.73
C ARG A 65 -7.05 -14.31 -12.75
N GLU A 66 -6.92 -15.00 -13.87
CA GLU A 66 -7.96 -15.01 -14.90
C GLU A 66 -9.16 -15.86 -14.45
N THR A 67 -10.36 -15.30 -14.61
CA THR A 67 -11.63 -15.98 -14.40
C THR A 67 -12.35 -16.08 -15.75
N PRO A 68 -12.01 -17.09 -16.58
CA PRO A 68 -12.59 -17.24 -17.92
C PRO A 68 -14.10 -17.48 -17.91
N PHE A 69 -14.67 -17.87 -16.76
CA PHE A 69 -16.10 -18.06 -16.57
C PHE A 69 -16.59 -17.20 -15.39
N ARG A 70 -17.61 -16.35 -15.64
CA ARG A 70 -18.31 -15.59 -14.60
C ARG A 70 -19.24 -16.54 -13.86
N VAL A 71 -18.71 -17.26 -12.86
CA VAL A 71 -19.51 -18.30 -12.21
C VAL A 71 -20.33 -17.72 -11.06
N GLN A 72 -21.65 -17.67 -11.25
CA GLN A 72 -22.57 -17.32 -10.18
C GLN A 72 -22.47 -18.35 -9.04
N PRO A 73 -22.54 -17.92 -7.77
CA PRO A 73 -22.57 -18.81 -6.63
C PRO A 73 -23.94 -19.52 -6.57
N LEU A 74 -24.05 -20.67 -7.22
CA LEU A 74 -25.22 -21.55 -7.09
C LEU A 74 -25.09 -22.43 -5.84
N LYS A 75 -26.19 -22.55 -5.09
CA LYS A 75 -26.34 -23.49 -3.95
C LYS A 75 -26.33 -24.94 -4.47
N ASN A 76 -25.16 -25.53 -4.64
CA ASN A 76 -25.05 -26.88 -5.23
C ASN A 76 -24.69 -27.98 -4.21
N SER A 77 -25.29 -29.16 -4.41
CA SER A 77 -25.05 -30.42 -3.70
C SER A 77 -23.61 -30.93 -3.86
N GLY A 78 -23.16 -31.82 -2.96
CA GLY A 78 -21.76 -32.26 -2.86
C GLY A 78 -21.18 -32.90 -4.13
N ALA A 79 -21.95 -33.72 -4.85
CA ALA A 79 -21.50 -34.38 -6.09
C ALA A 79 -21.31 -33.39 -7.25
N ILE A 80 -22.22 -32.42 -7.41
CA ILE A 80 -22.12 -31.37 -8.42
C ILE A 80 -20.91 -30.47 -8.15
N ARG A 81 -20.57 -30.25 -6.87
CA ARG A 81 -19.36 -29.52 -6.46
C ARG A 81 -18.08 -30.24 -6.87
N LEU A 82 -18.04 -31.57 -6.71
CA LEU A 82 -16.91 -32.40 -7.13
C LEU A 82 -16.75 -32.42 -8.65
N LEU A 83 -17.85 -32.68 -9.38
CA LEU A 83 -17.85 -32.67 -10.85
C LEU A 83 -17.41 -31.29 -11.39
N ARG A 84 -17.92 -30.20 -10.83
CA ARG A 84 -17.50 -28.85 -11.20
C ARG A 84 -16.01 -28.60 -10.94
N ARG A 85 -15.47 -29.11 -9.83
CA ARG A 85 -14.04 -28.99 -9.53
C ARG A 85 -13.18 -29.71 -10.58
N ILE A 86 -13.62 -30.88 -11.04
CA ILE A 86 -12.90 -31.66 -12.05
C ILE A 86 -13.05 -31.03 -13.45
N PHE A 87 -14.28 -30.76 -13.89
CA PHE A 87 -14.56 -30.34 -15.27
C PHE A 87 -14.37 -28.85 -15.52
N ILE A 88 -14.45 -27.99 -14.50
CA ILE A 88 -14.22 -26.54 -14.64
C ILE A 88 -12.94 -26.14 -13.92
N GLY A 89 -12.75 -26.59 -12.69
CA GLY A 89 -11.60 -26.19 -11.86
C GLY A 89 -10.24 -26.59 -12.47
N ILE A 90 -10.05 -27.87 -12.80
CA ILE A 90 -8.77 -28.36 -13.34
C ILE A 90 -8.43 -27.72 -14.69
N PRO A 91 -9.32 -27.70 -15.70
CA PRO A 91 -9.00 -27.04 -16.98
C PRO A 91 -8.75 -25.54 -16.83
N THR A 92 -9.49 -24.86 -15.95
CA THR A 92 -9.26 -23.43 -15.69
C THR A 92 -7.87 -23.21 -15.09
N GLU A 93 -7.42 -24.08 -14.19
CA GLU A 93 -6.08 -23.96 -13.61
C GLU A 93 -5.00 -24.23 -14.67
N LEU A 94 -5.14 -25.28 -15.49
CA LEU A 94 -4.21 -25.53 -16.61
C LEU A 94 -4.14 -24.34 -17.57
N TYR A 95 -5.28 -23.72 -17.88
CA TYR A 95 -5.33 -22.51 -18.70
C TYR A 95 -4.60 -21.33 -18.04
N ARG A 96 -4.76 -21.11 -16.74
CA ARG A 96 -4.03 -20.07 -15.99
C ARG A 96 -2.52 -20.29 -16.03
N TRP A 97 -2.05 -21.52 -15.87
CA TRP A 97 -0.64 -21.87 -16.01
C TRP A 97 -0.13 -21.60 -17.43
N TYR A 98 -0.87 -22.01 -18.46
CA TYR A 98 -0.54 -21.72 -19.85
C TYR A 98 -0.45 -20.21 -20.12
N LYS A 99 -1.41 -19.42 -19.65
CA LYS A 99 -1.44 -17.96 -19.82
C LYS A 99 -0.30 -17.28 -19.09
N ALA A 100 0.02 -17.72 -17.87
CA ALA A 100 1.17 -17.21 -17.13
C ALA A 100 2.48 -17.49 -17.89
N VAL A 101 2.66 -18.71 -18.42
CA VAL A 101 3.83 -19.04 -19.26
C VAL A 101 3.87 -18.18 -20.51
N LYS A 102 2.73 -18.01 -21.21
CA LYS A 102 2.65 -17.17 -22.40
C LYS A 102 3.03 -15.71 -22.09
N MET A 103 2.65 -15.20 -20.93
CA MET A 103 2.96 -13.84 -20.49
C MET A 103 4.45 -13.64 -20.22
N LEU A 104 5.10 -14.55 -19.48
CA LEU A 104 6.51 -14.41 -19.11
C LEU A 104 7.49 -14.97 -20.14
N LYS A 105 7.02 -15.69 -21.16
CA LYS A 105 7.89 -16.22 -22.21
C LYS A 105 8.55 -15.06 -22.96
N GLY A 106 9.87 -14.98 -22.85
CA GLY A 106 10.66 -13.90 -23.45
C GLY A 106 10.72 -12.63 -22.63
N SER A 107 10.15 -12.61 -21.42
CA SER A 107 10.41 -11.54 -20.44
C SER A 107 11.77 -11.74 -19.78
N ASP A 108 12.52 -10.67 -19.59
CA ASP A 108 13.80 -10.70 -18.88
C ASP A 108 13.60 -10.75 -17.36
N MET A 109 12.59 -10.05 -16.84
CA MET A 109 12.38 -9.86 -15.40
C MET A 109 10.90 -9.88 -15.01
N LEU A 110 10.62 -10.47 -13.85
CA LEU A 110 9.37 -10.37 -13.10
C LEU A 110 9.66 -9.69 -11.77
N VAL A 111 9.07 -8.50 -11.57
CA VAL A 111 9.27 -7.67 -10.40
C VAL A 111 8.00 -7.67 -9.55
N MET A 112 8.04 -8.41 -8.43
CA MET A 112 7.04 -8.34 -7.37
C MET A 112 7.20 -7.00 -6.65
N THR A 113 6.32 -6.06 -6.98
CA THR A 113 6.52 -4.63 -6.72
C THR A 113 5.85 -4.22 -5.41
N GLY A 114 6.66 -3.95 -4.39
CA GLY A 114 6.24 -3.26 -3.16
C GLY A 114 5.05 -3.89 -2.43
N THR A 115 4.28 -3.03 -1.77
CA THR A 115 2.98 -3.34 -1.12
C THR A 115 3.05 -4.37 0.02
N GLY A 116 1.90 -4.59 0.68
CA GLY A 116 1.75 -5.67 1.67
C GLY A 116 1.29 -7.01 1.07
N MET A 117 1.61 -7.33 -0.19
CA MET A 117 1.01 -8.48 -0.88
C MET A 117 1.32 -9.86 -0.27
N LEU A 118 2.30 -9.96 0.63
CA LEU A 118 2.69 -11.20 1.33
C LEU A 118 2.16 -11.25 2.78
N GLY A 119 1.14 -10.47 3.11
CA GLY A 119 0.43 -10.52 4.39
C GLY A 119 -0.93 -11.22 4.30
N ASP A 120 -1.42 -11.74 5.42
CA ASP A 120 -2.71 -12.42 5.51
C ASP A 120 -3.82 -11.42 5.91
N PHE A 121 -4.32 -10.68 4.92
CA PHE A 121 -5.43 -9.73 5.07
C PHE A 121 -6.79 -10.41 4.82
N GLY A 122 -6.98 -11.64 5.32
CA GLY A 122 -8.16 -12.45 5.00
C GLY A 122 -8.06 -13.24 3.71
N ILE A 123 -6.84 -13.39 3.21
CA ILE A 123 -6.58 -14.06 1.95
C ILE A 123 -6.55 -15.55 2.21
N LEU A 124 -7.51 -16.27 1.63
CA LEU A 124 -7.50 -17.73 1.66
C LEU A 124 -6.20 -18.28 1.06
N PRO A 125 -5.70 -19.46 1.49
CA PRO A 125 -4.41 -19.98 1.03
C PRO A 125 -4.29 -20.11 -0.49
N PHE A 126 -5.37 -20.56 -1.15
CA PHE A 126 -5.45 -20.65 -2.61
C PHE A 126 -5.88 -19.33 -3.28
N GLY A 127 -5.78 -18.20 -2.57
CA GLY A 127 -5.92 -16.85 -3.10
C GLY A 127 -4.58 -16.34 -3.63
N LEU A 128 -4.26 -15.08 -3.30
CA LEU A 128 -3.10 -14.36 -3.80
C LEU A 128 -1.77 -15.08 -3.51
N HIS A 129 -1.59 -15.67 -2.33
CA HIS A 129 -0.35 -16.38 -1.98
C HIS A 129 -0.04 -17.56 -2.92
N TYR A 130 -1.07 -18.32 -3.32
CA TYR A 130 -0.92 -19.38 -4.32
C TYR A 130 -0.62 -18.80 -5.71
N ASP A 131 -1.29 -17.70 -6.10
CA ASP A 131 -1.00 -17.06 -7.39
C ASP A 131 0.45 -16.54 -7.44
N ILE A 132 0.96 -15.95 -6.36
CA ILE A 132 2.36 -15.52 -6.23
C ILE A 132 3.31 -16.71 -6.41
N LEU A 133 3.04 -17.85 -5.77
CA LEU A 133 3.82 -19.08 -5.98
C LEU A 133 3.77 -19.54 -7.44
N ARG A 134 2.59 -19.55 -8.08
CA ARG A 134 2.46 -19.90 -9.50
C ARG A 134 3.34 -19.02 -10.37
N TRP A 135 3.24 -17.70 -10.22
CA TRP A 135 4.03 -16.76 -11.02
C TRP A 135 5.53 -16.88 -10.74
N ALA A 136 5.94 -17.14 -9.50
CA ALA A 136 7.34 -17.43 -9.17
C ALA A 136 7.88 -18.70 -9.86
N ILE A 137 7.10 -19.79 -9.86
CA ILE A 137 7.45 -21.03 -10.58
C ILE A 137 7.54 -20.78 -12.08
N VAL A 138 6.56 -20.08 -12.66
CA VAL A 138 6.54 -19.77 -14.09
C VAL A 138 7.72 -18.88 -14.49
N ALA A 139 8.08 -17.88 -13.69
CA ALA A 139 9.25 -17.05 -13.95
C ALA A 139 10.52 -17.91 -14.08
N ARG A 140 10.72 -18.86 -13.16
CA ARG A 140 11.84 -19.80 -13.22
C ARG A 140 11.79 -20.72 -14.45
N LEU A 141 10.61 -21.24 -14.83
CA LEU A 141 10.44 -22.05 -16.03
C LEU A 141 10.74 -21.27 -17.31
N CYS A 142 10.41 -19.99 -17.35
CA CYS A 142 10.67 -19.08 -18.45
C CYS A 142 12.09 -18.48 -18.44
N ARG A 143 12.92 -18.81 -17.45
CA ARG A 143 14.25 -18.19 -17.21
C ARG A 143 14.19 -16.66 -17.08
N CYS A 144 13.08 -16.17 -16.54
CA CYS A 144 12.83 -14.78 -16.23
C CYS A 144 13.35 -14.50 -14.81
N LYS A 145 14.19 -13.48 -14.63
CA LYS A 145 14.72 -13.12 -13.31
C LYS A 145 13.58 -12.73 -12.39
N LEU A 146 13.52 -13.29 -11.18
CA LEU A 146 12.46 -13.03 -10.21
C LEU A 146 12.96 -12.12 -9.09
N LEU A 147 12.34 -10.95 -8.95
CA LEU A 147 12.73 -9.94 -7.98
C LEU A 147 11.58 -9.62 -7.05
N PHE A 148 11.82 -9.67 -5.74
CA PHE A 148 10.94 -9.11 -4.72
C PHE A 148 11.53 -7.79 -4.24
N VAL A 149 10.88 -6.67 -4.56
CA VAL A 149 11.44 -5.34 -4.37
C VAL A 149 10.62 -4.56 -3.34
N SER A 150 11.23 -4.24 -2.19
CA SER A 150 10.63 -3.63 -1.00
C SER A 150 9.24 -4.22 -0.67
N VAL A 151 9.13 -5.55 -0.56
CA VAL A 151 7.84 -6.19 -0.25
C VAL A 151 7.58 -6.20 1.26
N GLY A 152 6.33 -5.96 1.64
CA GLY A 152 5.85 -6.13 3.00
C GLY A 152 5.36 -7.56 3.24
N VAL A 153 5.77 -8.16 4.36
CA VAL A 153 5.49 -9.57 4.68
C VAL A 153 4.86 -9.70 6.06
N GLY A 154 3.77 -10.46 6.13
CA GLY A 154 3.16 -10.86 7.38
C GLY A 154 2.28 -9.80 8.08
N PRO A 155 1.66 -10.20 9.21
CA PRO A 155 1.64 -11.57 9.72
C PRO A 155 0.79 -12.49 8.83
N ILE A 156 1.19 -13.76 8.73
CA ILE A 156 0.46 -14.82 8.02
C ILE A 156 -0.04 -15.84 9.03
N ARG A 157 -1.36 -16.01 9.20
CA ARG A 157 -1.91 -16.95 10.19
C ARG A 157 -1.94 -18.37 9.63
N ASN A 158 -2.33 -18.52 8.37
CA ASN A 158 -2.47 -19.84 7.76
C ASN A 158 -1.12 -20.49 7.39
N LEU A 159 -0.90 -21.72 7.86
CA LEU A 159 0.34 -22.47 7.61
C LEU A 159 0.60 -22.75 6.12
N LEU A 160 -0.44 -23.04 5.34
CA LEU A 160 -0.31 -23.30 3.90
C LEU A 160 0.06 -22.01 3.15
N SER A 161 -0.54 -20.87 3.53
CA SER A 161 -0.12 -19.56 3.02
C SER A 161 1.35 -19.28 3.30
N ARG A 162 1.84 -19.60 4.53
CA ARG A 162 3.27 -19.47 4.85
C ARG A 162 4.13 -20.35 3.95
N CYS A 163 3.74 -21.60 3.72
CA CYS A 163 4.46 -22.49 2.82
C CYS A 163 4.54 -21.93 1.39
N PHE A 164 3.44 -21.38 0.86
CA PHE A 164 3.43 -20.79 -0.47
C PHE A 164 4.33 -19.56 -0.57
N VAL A 165 4.28 -18.65 0.41
CA VAL A 165 5.14 -17.46 0.45
C VAL A 165 6.61 -17.86 0.55
N LYS A 166 6.97 -18.79 1.45
CA LYS A 166 8.35 -19.29 1.59
C LYS A 166 8.85 -19.93 0.30
N ALA A 167 8.02 -20.75 -0.36
CA ALA A 167 8.38 -21.36 -1.63
C ALA A 167 8.58 -20.31 -2.73
N ALA A 168 7.70 -19.31 -2.84
CA ALA A 168 7.84 -18.25 -3.83
C ALA A 168 9.12 -17.43 -3.64
N LEU A 169 9.45 -17.03 -2.40
CA LEU A 169 10.67 -16.30 -2.07
C LEU A 169 11.94 -17.12 -2.34
N SER A 170 11.88 -18.45 -2.21
CA SER A 170 13.02 -19.33 -2.49
C SER A 170 13.41 -19.39 -3.96
N PHE A 171 12.50 -19.00 -4.87
CA PHE A 171 12.79 -18.90 -6.30
C PHE A 171 13.38 -17.55 -6.72
N ALA A 172 13.42 -16.57 -5.82
CA ALA A 172 13.81 -15.21 -6.14
C ALA A 172 15.34 -15.07 -6.33
N ASP A 173 15.73 -14.37 -7.39
CA ASP A 173 17.11 -13.95 -7.65
C ASP A 173 17.49 -12.72 -6.82
N TYR A 174 16.51 -11.90 -6.44
CA TYR A 174 16.67 -10.75 -5.57
C TYR A 174 15.51 -10.63 -4.58
N ARG A 175 15.83 -10.29 -3.32
CA ARG A 175 14.84 -10.04 -2.27
C ARG A 175 15.22 -8.82 -1.45
N SER A 176 14.24 -7.97 -1.23
CA SER A 176 14.29 -6.84 -0.31
C SER A 176 12.94 -6.65 0.37
N TYR A 177 12.98 -6.11 1.58
CA TYR A 177 11.81 -5.90 2.42
C TYR A 177 11.65 -4.42 2.73
N ARG A 178 10.41 -3.92 2.77
CA ARG A 178 10.17 -2.48 2.98
C ARG A 178 10.41 -1.99 4.42
N ASP A 179 10.43 -2.93 5.36
CA ASP A 179 10.48 -2.64 6.79
C ASP A 179 11.16 -3.80 7.55
N THR A 180 11.71 -3.48 8.72
CA THR A 180 12.40 -4.44 9.58
C THR A 180 11.46 -5.50 10.13
N PHE A 181 10.19 -5.15 10.35
CA PHE A 181 9.15 -6.08 10.77
C PHE A 181 9.00 -7.23 9.76
N SER A 182 8.91 -6.94 8.47
CA SER A 182 8.72 -7.93 7.40
C SER A 182 9.87 -8.92 7.33
N LYS A 183 11.12 -8.42 7.46
CA LYS A 183 12.32 -9.26 7.51
C LYS A 183 12.33 -10.14 8.76
N HIS A 184 12.10 -9.54 9.93
CA HIS A 184 12.08 -10.26 11.20
C HIS A 184 10.96 -11.31 11.25
N TYR A 185 9.77 -10.98 10.72
CA TYR A 185 8.66 -11.91 10.61
C TYR A 185 9.06 -13.17 9.84
N LEU A 186 9.78 -13.02 8.70
CA LEU A 186 10.27 -14.17 7.94
C LEU A 186 11.26 -15.04 8.72
N GLU A 187 12.15 -14.43 9.51
CA GLU A 187 13.06 -15.15 10.40
C GLU A 187 12.28 -15.97 11.45
N THR A 188 11.24 -15.37 12.06
CA THR A 188 10.40 -16.07 13.06
C THR A 188 9.64 -17.27 12.49
N VAL A 189 9.30 -17.26 11.20
CA VAL A 189 8.66 -18.40 10.51
C VAL A 189 9.69 -19.35 9.86
N GLY A 190 10.97 -19.20 10.22
CA GLY A 190 12.06 -20.07 9.81
C GLY A 190 12.39 -19.99 8.33
N PHE A 191 12.31 -18.79 7.72
CA PHE A 191 12.83 -18.51 6.39
C PHE A 191 14.19 -17.80 6.52
N ALA A 192 15.19 -18.27 5.78
CA ALA A 192 16.52 -17.68 5.82
C ALA A 192 16.51 -16.36 5.02
N THR A 193 16.77 -15.26 5.71
CA THR A 193 16.85 -13.89 5.16
C THR A 193 18.30 -13.40 5.08
N ASN A 194 19.27 -14.31 5.22
CA ASN A 194 20.70 -14.00 5.17
C ASN A 194 21.05 -13.49 3.77
N GLY A 195 21.50 -12.22 3.69
CA GLY A 195 21.78 -11.54 2.42
C GLY A 195 20.64 -10.65 1.90
N ASP A 196 19.45 -10.73 2.50
CA ASP A 196 18.33 -9.88 2.11
C ASP A 196 18.42 -8.52 2.82
N THR A 197 18.11 -7.45 2.11
CA THR A 197 18.27 -6.07 2.60
C THR A 197 16.91 -5.43 2.91
N VAL A 198 16.88 -4.54 3.89
CA VAL A 198 15.71 -3.71 4.18
C VAL A 198 15.90 -2.37 3.48
N TYR A 199 14.96 -2.02 2.63
CA TYR A 199 14.86 -0.71 1.98
C TYR A 199 13.56 -0.04 2.39
N PRO A 200 13.40 1.27 2.20
CA PRO A 200 12.11 1.93 2.41
C PRO A 200 11.02 1.40 1.47
N ASP A 201 9.77 1.74 1.76
CA ASP A 201 8.65 1.51 0.84
C ASP A 201 8.85 2.31 -0.46
N LEU A 202 8.54 1.70 -1.61
CA LEU A 202 8.82 2.25 -2.94
C LEU A 202 8.19 3.62 -3.18
N ALA A 203 7.07 3.92 -2.51
CA ALA A 203 6.40 5.21 -2.63
C ALA A 203 7.33 6.39 -2.30
N PHE A 204 8.35 6.24 -1.44
CA PHE A 204 9.35 7.28 -1.18
C PHE A 204 10.09 7.75 -2.44
N SER A 205 10.16 6.93 -3.49
CA SER A 205 10.85 7.24 -4.75
C SER A 205 9.94 7.79 -5.86
N LEU A 206 8.72 8.25 -5.53
CA LEU A 206 7.89 8.98 -6.49
C LEU A 206 8.64 10.22 -7.05
N PRO A 207 8.45 10.56 -8.33
CA PRO A 207 9.18 11.63 -8.99
C PRO A 207 8.95 12.98 -8.31
N GLN A 208 10.01 13.79 -8.17
CA GLN A 208 9.87 15.14 -7.61
C GLN A 208 8.92 16.00 -8.47
N ALA A 209 8.87 15.76 -9.78
CA ALA A 209 8.05 16.52 -10.73
C ALA A 209 6.53 16.38 -10.51
N ILE A 210 6.07 15.34 -9.79
CA ILE A 210 4.65 15.20 -9.43
C ILE A 210 4.37 15.66 -8.00
N MET A 211 5.41 16.03 -7.23
CA MET A 211 5.22 16.51 -5.88
C MET A 211 4.60 17.90 -5.96
N PRO A 212 3.40 18.10 -5.39
CA PRO A 212 2.83 19.44 -5.29
C PRO A 212 3.72 20.32 -4.42
N ASP A 213 3.77 21.61 -4.75
CA ASP A 213 4.38 22.60 -3.88
C ASP A 213 3.61 22.62 -2.54
N ASN A 214 4.35 22.68 -1.44
CA ASN A 214 3.73 22.90 -0.15
C ASN A 214 3.05 24.26 -0.17
N HIS A 215 1.73 24.28 0.02
CA HIS A 215 0.99 25.53 0.12
C HIS A 215 1.43 26.27 1.39
N VAL A 216 2.34 27.23 1.24
CA VAL A 216 2.64 28.20 2.29
C VAL A 216 1.45 29.14 2.36
N ARG A 217 0.53 28.89 3.30
CA ARG A 217 -0.57 29.81 3.56
C ARG A 217 -0.08 30.92 4.48
N ASP A 218 -0.51 32.14 4.15
CA ASP A 218 -0.34 33.34 4.98
C ASP A 218 -1.43 33.44 6.07
N SER A 219 -2.31 32.43 6.18
CA SER A 219 -3.40 32.40 7.16
C SER A 219 -2.93 31.93 8.53
N GLN A 220 -3.46 32.53 9.59
CA GLN A 220 -3.24 32.05 10.95
C GLN A 220 -3.96 30.75 11.30
N GLU A 221 -4.90 30.30 10.46
CA GLU A 221 -5.64 29.05 10.69
C GLU A 221 -4.85 27.84 10.19
N THR A 222 -4.57 26.91 11.09
CA THR A 222 -3.87 25.64 10.78
C THR A 222 -4.84 24.65 10.14
N VAL A 223 -4.45 24.07 9.02
CA VAL A 223 -5.20 23.01 8.32
C VAL A 223 -4.66 21.65 8.73
N VAL A 224 -5.47 20.88 9.45
CA VAL A 224 -5.12 19.52 9.90
C VAL A 224 -5.70 18.49 8.95
N GLY A 225 -4.83 17.69 8.34
CA GLY A 225 -5.22 16.54 7.53
C GLY A 225 -5.58 15.36 8.42
N VAL A 226 -6.82 14.89 8.38
CA VAL A 226 -7.28 13.72 9.15
C VAL A 226 -7.49 12.54 8.21
N GLY A 227 -6.52 11.63 8.21
CA GLY A 227 -6.49 10.43 7.38
C GLY A 227 -7.28 9.27 8.00
N ILE A 228 -8.42 8.94 7.40
CA ILE A 228 -9.33 7.90 7.91
C ILE A 228 -9.33 6.65 7.04
N MET A 229 -9.63 5.50 7.64
CA MET A 229 -9.83 4.26 6.90
C MET A 229 -10.93 3.40 7.52
N THR A 230 -11.56 2.56 6.71
CA THR A 230 -12.47 1.53 7.24
C THR A 230 -11.64 0.42 7.88
N TYR A 231 -11.68 0.32 9.22
CA TYR A 231 -10.89 -0.62 10.01
C TYR A 231 -11.71 -1.83 10.48
N TYR A 232 -11.11 -3.01 10.42
CA TYR A 232 -11.62 -4.24 11.05
C TYR A 232 -10.45 -5.00 11.68
N ASN A 233 -10.60 -5.46 12.92
CA ASN A 233 -9.57 -6.17 13.68
C ASN A 233 -9.28 -7.55 13.05
N LYS A 234 -10.31 -8.19 12.46
CA LYS A 234 -10.16 -9.44 11.72
C LYS A 234 -10.82 -9.38 10.33
N PRO A 235 -10.30 -10.12 9.35
CA PRO A 235 -10.88 -10.21 8.00
C PRO A 235 -12.25 -10.91 7.91
N HIS A 236 -12.85 -11.28 9.04
CA HIS A 236 -14.17 -11.91 9.09
C HIS A 236 -15.05 -11.12 10.04
N THR A 237 -16.08 -10.48 9.47
CA THR A 237 -17.12 -9.70 10.15
C THR A 237 -17.75 -10.48 11.30
N SER A 238 -17.19 -10.29 12.49
CA SER A 238 -17.80 -10.67 13.76
C SER A 238 -18.44 -9.43 14.39
N ALA A 239 -19.39 -9.62 15.31
CA ALA A 239 -19.96 -8.51 16.06
C ALA A 239 -18.89 -7.67 16.80
N SER A 240 -17.75 -8.30 17.14
CA SER A 240 -16.60 -7.64 17.75
C SER A 240 -15.89 -6.64 16.82
N ASP A 241 -15.91 -6.86 15.49
CA ASP A 241 -15.25 -5.97 14.54
C ASP A 241 -16.05 -4.67 14.36
N GLU A 242 -17.38 -4.76 14.42
CA GLU A 242 -18.25 -3.58 14.39
C GLU A 242 -18.11 -2.73 15.65
N THR A 243 -17.91 -3.35 16.83
CA THR A 243 -17.61 -2.61 18.06
C THR A 243 -16.28 -1.87 17.96
N ALA A 244 -15.21 -2.54 17.52
CA ALA A 244 -13.89 -1.91 17.35
C ALA A 244 -13.93 -0.76 16.32
N TYR A 245 -14.64 -0.96 15.21
CA TYR A 245 -14.86 0.07 14.22
C TYR A 245 -15.62 1.28 14.77
N SER A 246 -16.70 1.04 15.52
CA SER A 246 -17.52 2.10 16.12
C SER A 246 -16.76 2.87 17.21
N ASP A 247 -15.91 2.21 17.99
CA ASP A 247 -15.06 2.85 18.99
C ASP A 247 -14.00 3.75 18.31
N TYR A 248 -13.30 3.20 17.31
CA TYR A 248 -12.35 3.93 16.49
C TYR A 248 -12.94 5.23 15.91
N ILE A 249 -14.08 5.11 15.24
CA ILE A 249 -14.69 6.29 14.59
C ILE A 249 -15.23 7.29 15.61
N GLY A 250 -15.73 6.83 16.76
CA GLY A 250 -16.16 7.70 17.85
C GLY A 250 -15.01 8.54 18.39
N LYS A 251 -13.83 7.93 18.59
CA LYS A 251 -12.63 8.62 19.06
C LYS A 251 -12.05 9.58 18.03
N VAL A 252 -12.01 9.20 16.75
CA VAL A 252 -11.63 10.11 15.67
C VAL A 252 -12.60 11.28 15.57
N ALA A 253 -13.92 11.05 15.71
CA ALA A 253 -14.91 12.12 15.74
C ALA A 253 -14.68 13.06 16.92
N ALA A 254 -14.42 12.54 18.13
CA ALA A 254 -14.10 13.35 19.30
C ALA A 254 -12.88 14.25 19.08
N PHE A 255 -11.81 13.71 18.48
CA PHE A 255 -10.63 14.48 18.12
C PHE A 255 -10.92 15.56 17.07
N VAL A 256 -11.69 15.23 16.03
CA VAL A 256 -12.11 16.20 15.00
C VAL A 256 -12.96 17.33 15.58
N MET A 257 -13.89 17.03 16.48
CA MET A 257 -14.69 18.04 17.17
C MET A 257 -13.80 18.97 18.00
N TRP A 258 -12.85 18.42 18.75
CA TRP A 258 -11.87 19.21 19.50
C TRP A 258 -11.09 20.16 18.59
N LEU A 259 -10.59 19.68 17.43
CA LEU A 259 -9.89 20.52 16.45
C LEU A 259 -10.76 21.71 15.98
N LEU A 260 -12.03 21.45 15.66
CA LEU A 260 -12.96 22.46 15.16
C LEU A 260 -13.27 23.54 16.21
N GLU A 261 -13.46 23.14 17.47
CA GLU A 261 -13.66 24.04 18.61
C GLU A 261 -12.45 24.96 18.82
N HIS A 262 -11.24 24.43 18.61
CA HIS A 262 -9.97 25.14 18.76
C HIS A 262 -9.54 25.90 17.49
N GLN A 263 -10.50 26.22 16.61
CA GLN A 263 -10.30 27.04 15.41
C GLN A 263 -9.36 26.44 14.35
N HIS A 264 -9.16 25.12 14.35
CA HIS A 264 -8.47 24.44 13.24
C HIS A 264 -9.44 24.16 12.09
N THR A 265 -8.91 24.17 10.86
CA THR A 265 -9.62 23.63 9.69
C THR A 265 -9.26 22.16 9.54
N VAL A 266 -10.26 21.30 9.37
CA VAL A 266 -10.08 19.86 9.21
C VAL A 266 -10.26 19.47 7.74
N ARG A 267 -9.25 18.85 7.13
CA ARG A 267 -9.36 18.22 5.82
C ARG A 267 -9.41 16.70 5.99
N LEU A 268 -10.50 16.08 5.58
CA LEU A 268 -10.62 14.62 5.59
C LEU A 268 -9.86 14.02 4.40
N ILE A 269 -9.08 12.98 4.66
CA ILE A 269 -8.26 12.31 3.64
C ILE A 269 -8.53 10.80 3.70
N ILE A 270 -8.74 10.20 2.53
CA ILE A 270 -8.91 8.75 2.37
C ILE A 270 -7.69 8.14 1.69
N GLY A 271 -7.51 6.83 1.80
CA GLY A 271 -6.48 6.10 1.05
C GLY A 271 -7.02 4.96 0.17
N ASP A 272 -8.34 4.80 0.13
CA ASP A 272 -9.07 3.87 -0.72
C ASP A 272 -10.32 4.52 -1.28
N ALA A 273 -10.37 4.69 -2.60
CA ALA A 273 -11.52 5.31 -3.25
C ALA A 273 -12.80 4.48 -3.13
N VAL A 274 -12.67 3.16 -2.87
CA VAL A 274 -13.80 2.23 -2.79
C VAL A 274 -14.12 1.89 -1.33
N TYR A 275 -13.11 1.44 -0.58
CA TYR A 275 -13.29 0.84 0.74
C TYR A 275 -13.52 1.87 1.86
N ASP A 276 -12.96 3.08 1.74
CA ASP A 276 -13.04 4.11 2.78
C ASP A 276 -14.32 4.99 2.65
N LYS A 277 -15.22 4.68 1.70
CA LYS A 277 -16.52 5.37 1.57
C LYS A 277 -17.36 5.26 2.85
N ARG A 278 -17.35 4.10 3.50
CA ARG A 278 -18.12 3.83 4.72
C ARG A 278 -17.69 4.74 5.86
N VAL A 279 -16.40 4.72 6.23
CA VAL A 279 -15.86 5.54 7.33
C VAL A 279 -16.08 7.03 7.12
N ARG A 280 -15.97 7.52 5.88
CA ARG A 280 -16.23 8.92 5.57
C ARG A 280 -17.69 9.31 5.86
N GLN A 281 -18.63 8.47 5.44
CA GLN A 281 -20.07 8.69 5.65
C GLN A 281 -20.47 8.55 7.13
N ASP A 282 -19.93 7.56 7.83
CA ASP A 282 -20.19 7.35 9.26
C ASP A 282 -19.63 8.52 10.09
N LEU A 283 -18.43 9.03 9.77
CA LEU A 283 -17.83 10.18 10.46
C LEU A 283 -18.65 11.44 10.22
N ARG A 284 -19.06 11.70 8.96
CA ARG A 284 -19.93 12.83 8.62
C ARG A 284 -21.21 12.83 9.47
N ARG A 285 -21.89 11.68 9.54
CA ARG A 285 -23.12 11.52 10.33
C ARG A 285 -22.90 11.79 11.82
N LEU A 286 -21.75 11.37 12.37
CA LEU A 286 -21.42 11.63 13.77
C LEU A 286 -21.17 13.12 14.03
N LEU A 287 -20.47 13.82 13.13
CA LEU A 287 -20.22 15.25 13.26
C LEU A 287 -21.52 16.08 13.15
N GLU A 288 -22.35 15.78 12.16
CA GLU A 288 -23.66 16.44 11.96
C GLU A 288 -24.59 16.25 13.17
N LYS A 289 -24.58 15.06 13.78
CA LYS A 289 -25.36 14.76 14.99
C LYS A 289 -24.93 15.60 16.20
N ASN A 290 -23.66 16.01 16.26
CA ASN A 290 -23.12 16.88 17.31
C ASN A 290 -23.08 18.36 16.87
N GLU A 291 -23.95 18.75 15.93
CA GLU A 291 -24.14 20.13 15.47
C GLU A 291 -22.95 20.75 14.71
N PHE A 292 -21.93 19.97 14.34
CA PHE A 292 -20.85 20.42 13.46
C PHE A 292 -21.27 20.31 12.00
N LYS A 293 -21.58 21.45 11.36
CA LYS A 293 -22.01 21.50 9.96
C LYS A 293 -20.83 21.67 9.02
N TYR A 294 -20.83 20.89 7.94
CA TYR A 294 -19.85 21.01 6.85
C TYR A 294 -19.97 22.35 6.09
N GLU A 295 -21.13 23.01 6.20
CA GLU A 295 -21.43 24.30 5.59
C GLU A 295 -20.65 25.47 6.23
N ASP A 296 -20.17 25.29 7.47
CA ASP A 296 -19.39 26.29 8.21
C ASP A 296 -17.94 26.43 7.69
N ARG A 297 -17.62 25.78 6.55
CA ARG A 297 -16.36 25.84 5.77
C ARG A 297 -15.07 25.42 6.50
N LYS A 298 -15.16 24.98 7.75
CA LYS A 298 -14.00 24.44 8.51
C LYS A 298 -13.76 22.95 8.29
N ILE A 299 -14.66 22.24 7.63
CA ILE A 299 -14.48 20.83 7.25
C ILE A 299 -14.40 20.74 5.73
N ILE A 300 -13.26 20.26 5.22
CA ILE A 300 -13.05 20.01 3.80
C ILE A 300 -13.10 18.51 3.53
N ASP A 301 -14.11 18.07 2.77
CA ASP A 301 -14.39 16.66 2.49
C ASP A 301 -14.65 16.45 0.99
N GLU A 302 -13.54 16.47 0.26
CA GLU A 302 -13.46 16.24 -1.18
C GLU A 302 -12.75 14.90 -1.37
N PRO A 303 -13.46 13.78 -1.58
CA PRO A 303 -12.81 12.47 -1.61
C PRO A 303 -11.90 12.32 -2.83
N ALA A 304 -10.63 12.00 -2.60
CA ALA A 304 -9.67 11.76 -3.67
C ALA A 304 -10.02 10.49 -4.47
N SER A 305 -9.86 10.59 -5.78
CA SER A 305 -10.03 9.50 -6.75
C SER A 305 -8.70 8.92 -7.25
N SER A 306 -7.59 9.64 -7.04
CA SER A 306 -6.26 9.26 -7.50
C SER A 306 -5.16 9.51 -6.44
N SER A 307 -3.99 8.89 -6.63
CA SER A 307 -2.81 9.12 -5.79
C SER A 307 -2.33 10.58 -5.85
N ASP A 308 -2.44 11.21 -7.02
CA ASP A 308 -2.01 12.60 -7.25
C ASP A 308 -2.92 13.59 -6.50
N GLU A 309 -4.22 13.29 -6.42
CA GLU A 309 -5.17 14.06 -5.59
C GLU A 309 -4.90 13.91 -4.10
N VAL A 310 -4.57 12.70 -3.61
CA VAL A 310 -4.18 12.51 -2.20
C VAL A 310 -2.91 13.31 -1.86
N LEU A 311 -1.91 13.28 -2.73
CA LEU A 311 -0.69 14.10 -2.56
C LEU A 311 -1.03 15.59 -2.49
N SER A 312 -1.87 16.09 -3.40
CA SER A 312 -2.32 17.49 -3.42
C SER A 312 -3.07 17.86 -2.14
N GLN A 313 -3.94 16.98 -1.65
CA GLN A 313 -4.67 17.18 -0.40
C GLN A 313 -3.74 17.23 0.81
N LEU A 314 -2.76 16.34 0.89
CA LEU A 314 -1.76 16.33 1.95
C LEU A 314 -0.87 17.59 1.90
N ALA A 315 -0.47 18.04 0.71
CA ALA A 315 0.34 19.24 0.55
C ALA A 315 -0.37 20.51 1.01
N ALA A 316 -1.70 20.53 0.92
CA ALA A 316 -2.59 21.58 1.41
C ALA A 316 -2.86 21.52 2.94
N THR A 317 -2.16 20.67 3.69
CA THR A 317 -2.26 20.58 5.16
C THR A 317 -0.96 21.02 5.83
N ASP A 318 -1.04 21.41 7.10
CA ASP A 318 0.12 21.82 7.91
C ASP A 318 0.65 20.67 8.77
N VAL A 319 -0.28 19.89 9.34
CA VAL A 319 -0.05 18.72 10.20
C VAL A 319 -1.04 17.63 9.79
N VAL A 320 -0.65 16.37 9.92
CA VAL A 320 -1.48 15.22 9.56
C VAL A 320 -1.67 14.28 10.76
N VAL A 321 -2.90 13.85 11.01
CA VAL A 321 -3.22 12.76 11.92
C VAL A 321 -3.89 11.66 11.12
N ALA A 322 -3.26 10.50 10.98
CA ALA A 322 -3.75 9.50 10.02
C ALA A 322 -3.61 8.06 10.50
N SER A 323 -4.64 7.27 10.19
CA SER A 323 -4.68 5.82 10.43
C SER A 323 -4.20 5.03 9.21
N ARG A 324 -4.45 5.54 8.00
CA ARG A 324 -4.10 4.85 6.75
C ARG A 324 -2.60 4.99 6.47
N PHE A 325 -1.92 3.85 6.30
CA PHE A 325 -0.46 3.78 6.10
C PHE A 325 0.08 4.73 5.02
N HIS A 326 -0.54 4.80 3.83
CA HIS A 326 -0.04 5.66 2.77
C HIS A 326 -0.38 7.14 2.98
N ASN A 327 -1.40 7.50 3.78
CA ASN A 327 -1.57 8.90 4.17
C ASN A 327 -0.43 9.33 5.10
N VAL A 328 -0.04 8.49 6.07
CA VAL A 328 1.14 8.72 6.92
C VAL A 328 2.41 8.83 6.07
N LEU A 329 2.67 7.86 5.20
CA LEU A 329 3.89 7.82 4.39
C LEU A 329 4.00 9.03 3.46
N LEU A 330 2.95 9.34 2.69
CA LEU A 330 2.97 10.45 1.74
C LEU A 330 3.04 11.80 2.45
N ALA A 331 2.44 11.93 3.65
CA ALA A 331 2.60 13.10 4.50
C ALA A 331 4.08 13.30 4.89
N LEU A 332 4.74 12.24 5.36
CA LEU A 332 6.16 12.29 5.72
C LEU A 332 7.03 12.68 4.52
N MET A 333 6.74 12.14 3.33
CA MET A 333 7.44 12.53 2.10
C MET A 333 7.32 14.02 1.76
N LEU A 334 6.16 14.62 2.03
CA LEU A 334 5.92 16.06 1.87
C LEU A 334 6.47 16.90 3.04
N THR A 335 7.23 16.27 3.95
CA THR A 335 7.74 16.87 5.19
C THR A 335 6.61 17.42 6.06
N LYS A 336 5.44 16.79 5.98
CA LYS A 336 4.34 17.03 6.91
C LYS A 336 4.62 16.24 8.18
N LEU A 337 4.28 16.90 9.24
CA LEU A 337 4.44 16.45 10.61
C LEU A 337 3.24 15.56 10.96
N VAL A 338 3.48 14.35 11.47
CA VAL A 338 2.44 13.29 11.54
C VAL A 338 2.27 12.71 12.93
N VAL A 339 1.02 12.62 13.40
CA VAL A 339 0.62 11.68 14.46
C VAL A 339 -0.06 10.47 13.80
N ALA A 340 0.46 9.26 14.06
CA ALA A 340 -0.03 8.06 13.40
C ALA A 340 -0.90 7.20 14.32
N ILE A 341 -2.08 6.83 13.83
CA ILE A 341 -2.95 5.85 14.47
C ILE A 341 -2.61 4.48 13.85
N SER A 342 -1.69 3.75 14.50
CA SER A 342 -1.15 2.48 14.03
C SER A 342 -2.16 1.36 14.18
N TYR A 343 -2.48 0.68 13.08
CA TYR A 343 -3.29 -0.55 13.07
C TYR A 343 -2.47 -1.81 12.84
N HIS A 344 -1.16 -1.65 12.62
CA HIS A 344 -0.28 -2.73 12.19
C HIS A 344 1.17 -2.31 12.35
N GLU A 345 2.05 -3.26 12.68
CA GLU A 345 3.48 -3.03 12.92
C GLU A 345 4.22 -2.29 11.77
N LYS A 346 3.68 -2.29 10.55
CA LYS A 346 4.25 -1.50 9.44
C LYS A 346 4.18 0.01 9.66
N VAL A 347 3.12 0.51 10.29
CA VAL A 347 2.98 1.94 10.62
C VAL A 347 3.97 2.26 11.73
N ASP A 348 4.09 1.40 12.74
CA ASP A 348 5.06 1.54 13.81
C ASP A 348 6.51 1.52 13.32
N ALA A 349 6.84 0.62 12.40
CA ALA A 349 8.17 0.54 11.79
C ALA A 349 8.50 1.82 11.00
N LEU A 350 7.53 2.36 10.26
CA LEU A 350 7.67 3.62 9.54
C LEU A 350 7.92 4.79 10.50
N MET A 351 7.07 4.96 11.52
CA MET A 351 7.20 6.05 12.50
C MET A 351 8.50 5.94 13.29
N THR A 352 8.92 4.73 13.66
CA THR A 352 10.23 4.49 14.30
C THR A 352 11.38 4.87 13.38
N GLY A 353 11.31 4.49 12.10
CA GLY A 353 12.36 4.73 11.11
C GLY A 353 12.61 6.22 10.84
N VAL A 354 11.58 7.06 10.95
CA VAL A 354 11.69 8.52 10.82
C VAL A 354 11.89 9.25 12.15
N GLY A 355 11.92 8.53 13.28
CA GLY A 355 12.15 9.10 14.61
C GLY A 355 10.91 9.72 15.27
N LEU A 356 9.70 9.37 14.83
CA LEU A 356 8.43 9.89 15.34
C LEU A 356 7.62 8.82 16.11
N LYS A 357 8.27 7.78 16.67
CA LYS A 357 7.57 6.70 17.36
C LYS A 357 6.70 7.18 18.54
N GLU A 358 7.13 8.24 19.23
CA GLU A 358 6.36 8.85 20.32
C GLU A 358 5.06 9.53 19.88
N PHE A 359 4.91 9.81 18.58
CA PHE A 359 3.71 10.37 17.95
C PHE A 359 2.89 9.26 17.27
N SER A 360 2.77 8.11 17.92
CA SER A 360 1.95 7.00 17.43
C SER A 360 1.15 6.34 18.53
N GLN A 361 -0.10 5.99 18.23
CA GLN A 361 -1.00 5.23 19.11
C GLN A 361 -1.54 4.00 18.40
N ASP A 362 -1.87 2.96 19.15
CA ASP A 362 -2.57 1.79 18.63
C ASP A 362 -4.04 2.14 18.32
N ILE A 363 -4.53 1.75 17.15
CA ILE A 363 -5.91 1.99 16.69
C ILE A 363 -6.97 1.37 17.61
N GLU A 364 -6.64 0.29 18.32
CA GLU A 364 -7.53 -0.40 19.25
C GLU A 364 -7.56 0.24 20.63
N HIS A 365 -6.55 1.07 20.92
CA HIS A 365 -6.34 1.69 22.24
C HIS A 365 -6.11 3.18 22.13
N ILE A 366 -6.79 3.85 21.20
CA ILE A 366 -6.74 5.31 21.05
C ILE A 366 -7.20 5.96 22.36
N ASP A 367 -6.36 6.85 22.88
CA ASP A 367 -6.64 7.80 23.94
C ASP A 367 -6.69 9.20 23.31
N VAL A 368 -7.87 9.82 23.32
CA VAL A 368 -8.11 11.12 22.67
C VAL A 368 -7.34 12.23 23.37
N ASP A 369 -7.19 12.18 24.69
CA ASP A 369 -6.45 13.19 25.45
C ASP A 369 -4.95 13.09 25.19
N GLU A 370 -4.41 11.87 25.10
CA GLU A 370 -3.04 11.65 24.63
C GLU A 370 -2.88 12.09 23.16
N LEU A 371 -3.87 11.86 22.30
CA LEU A 371 -3.79 12.22 20.88
C LEU A 371 -3.69 13.74 20.72
N ILE A 372 -4.48 14.48 21.51
CA ILE A 372 -4.42 15.94 21.63
C ILE A 372 -3.05 16.39 22.14
N ARG A 373 -2.52 15.76 23.21
CA ARG A 373 -1.18 16.08 23.74
C ARG A 373 -0.08 15.85 22.72
N GLN A 374 -0.12 14.73 22.00
CA GLN A 374 0.82 14.42 20.92
C GLN A 374 0.73 15.46 19.81
N PHE A 375 -0.48 15.81 19.35
CA PHE A 375 -0.70 16.83 18.33
C PHE A 375 -0.07 18.18 18.73
N MET A 376 -0.40 18.70 19.92
CA MET A 376 0.16 19.97 20.42
C MET A 376 1.68 19.93 20.61
N ALA A 377 2.22 18.81 21.11
CA ALA A 377 3.66 18.62 21.25
C ALA A 377 4.37 18.62 19.89
N LEU A 378 3.72 18.07 18.88
CA LEU A 378 4.24 18.00 17.52
C LEU A 378 4.30 19.42 16.91
N GLU A 379 3.23 20.22 17.04
CA GLU A 379 3.22 21.62 16.61
C GLU A 379 4.30 22.45 17.30
N LYS A 380 4.42 22.31 18.63
CA LYS A 380 5.43 23.03 19.43
C LYS A 380 6.86 22.70 19.02
N ASN A 381 7.13 21.45 18.68
CA ASN A 381 8.48 20.97 18.34
C ASN A 381 8.77 20.99 16.82
N ALA A 382 7.87 21.57 16.01
CA ALA A 382 7.94 21.54 14.56
C ALA A 382 9.28 22.03 13.98
N GLY A 383 9.84 23.10 14.55
CA GLY A 383 11.12 23.67 14.11
C GLY A 383 12.32 22.73 14.28
N THR A 384 12.24 21.77 15.21
CA THR A 384 13.30 20.76 15.41
C THR A 384 13.01 19.47 14.64
N LEU A 385 11.74 19.07 14.57
CA LEU A 385 11.33 17.81 13.94
C LEU A 385 11.39 17.87 12.40
N LYS A 386 10.99 18.97 11.77
CA LYS A 386 10.97 19.08 10.30
C LYS A 386 12.35 18.85 9.66
N PRO A 387 13.45 19.51 10.10
CA PRO A 387 14.78 19.25 9.51
C PRO A 387 15.33 17.84 9.77
N GLN A 388 14.85 17.15 10.81
CA GLN A 388 15.21 15.75 11.04
C GLN A 388 14.44 14.85 10.07
N LEU A 389 13.15 15.12 9.88
CA LEU A 389 12.30 14.41 8.93
C LEU A 389 12.83 14.53 7.50
N GLU A 390 13.17 15.73 7.03
CA GLU A 390 13.75 15.96 5.69
C GLU A 390 15.01 15.13 5.44
N ARG A 391 15.93 15.10 6.42
CA ARG A 391 17.15 14.29 6.31
C ARG A 391 16.86 12.80 6.24
N ARG A 392 15.85 12.31 6.96
CA ARG A 392 15.46 10.90 6.96
C ARG A 392 14.77 10.51 5.65
N THR A 393 13.87 11.34 5.14
CA THR A 393 13.15 11.09 3.89
C THR A 393 14.09 11.15 2.68
N GLU A 394 15.06 12.07 2.68
CA GLU A 394 16.11 12.12 1.65
C GLU A 394 17.01 10.87 1.70
N ALA A 395 17.40 10.42 2.89
CA ALA A 395 18.14 9.18 3.05
C ALA A 395 17.35 7.96 2.52
N TYR A 396 16.02 7.96 2.67
CA TYR A 396 15.17 6.91 2.10
C TYR A 396 15.14 6.95 0.58
N ARG A 397 15.03 8.14 -0.03
CA ARG A 397 15.10 8.30 -1.49
C ARG A 397 16.44 7.79 -2.03
N LYS A 398 17.55 8.16 -1.38
CA LYS A 398 18.89 7.71 -1.75
C LYS A 398 19.02 6.18 -1.66
N ALA A 399 18.55 5.57 -0.58
CA ALA A 399 18.58 4.12 -0.41
C ALA A 399 17.77 3.40 -1.51
N LEU A 400 16.64 3.96 -1.93
CA LEU A 400 15.87 3.41 -3.05
C LEU A 400 16.60 3.57 -4.39
N ASP A 401 17.27 4.71 -4.63
CA ASP A 401 18.11 4.88 -5.82
C ASP A 401 19.23 3.83 -5.87
N GLU A 402 19.90 3.56 -4.76
CA GLU A 402 20.90 2.49 -4.63
C GLU A 402 20.31 1.09 -4.89
N GLN A 403 19.10 0.82 -4.39
CA GLN A 403 18.37 -0.42 -4.69
C GLN A 403 18.11 -0.57 -6.19
N TYR A 404 17.60 0.50 -6.82
CA TYR A 404 17.26 0.48 -8.24
C TYR A 404 18.49 0.31 -9.13
N ASP A 405 19.60 0.96 -8.80
CA ASP A 405 20.87 0.79 -9.50
C ASP A 405 21.38 -0.65 -9.34
N HIS A 406 21.29 -1.21 -8.13
CA HIS A 406 21.67 -2.60 -7.92
C HIS A 406 20.83 -3.58 -8.76
N ILE A 407 19.51 -3.41 -8.82
CA ILE A 407 18.64 -4.36 -9.54
C ILE A 407 18.62 -4.15 -11.06
N PHE A 408 18.85 -2.93 -11.58
CA PHE A 408 18.74 -2.64 -13.01
C PHE A 408 20.08 -2.45 -13.73
N THR A 409 21.15 -2.09 -13.02
CA THR A 409 22.49 -1.94 -13.62
C THR A 409 23.25 -3.28 -13.68
N SER A 410 22.91 -4.24 -12.81
CA SER A 410 23.57 -5.56 -12.74
C SER A 410 23.07 -6.59 -13.77
N ILE A 411 22.48 -6.17 -14.89
CA ILE A 411 21.69 -7.04 -15.80
C ILE A 411 22.14 -7.02 -17.26
#